data_AF-A0A0K2TUC5-F1
#
_entry.id   AF-A0A0K2TUC5-F1
#
_cell.length_a   1.000
_cell.length_b   1.000
_cell.length_c   1.000
_cell.angle_alpha   90.00
_cell.angle_beta   90.00
_cell.angle_gamma   90.00
#
_symmetry.space_group_name_H-M   'P 1'
#
loop_
_entity.id
_entity.type
_entity.pdbx_description
1 polymer ?
#
loop_
_entity_poly.entity_id
_entity_poly.type
_entity_poly.pdbx_seq_one_letter_code
_entity_poly.pdbx_strand_id
1 'polypeptide(L)' 'MENINAFLRAAKDYGVPEEEVFQTPDLFEARNIPQVIICLYSLSRITQKHPEYTGP' A
#
# COMPACT_ATOMS: atom_id res chain seq x y z
N MET A 1 -12.93 -0.45 -8.19
CA MET A 1 -12.74 -1.15 -6.89
C MET A 1 -11.88 -2.39 -7.02
N GLU A 2 -12.08 -3.26 -8.02
CA GLU A 2 -11.29 -4.49 -8.19
C GLU A 2 -9.77 -4.24 -8.26
N ASN A 3 -9.32 -3.25 -9.03
CA ASN A 3 -7.90 -2.88 -9.10
C ASN A 3 -7.34 -2.41 -7.75
N ILE A 4 -8.14 -1.66 -6.96
CA ILE A 4 -7.73 -1.20 -5.63
C ILE A 4 -7.61 -2.41 -4.71
N ASN A 5 -8.60 -3.30 -4.69
CA ASN A 5 -8.55 -4.53 -3.90
C ASN A 5 -7.38 -5.44 -4.30
N ALA A 6 -7.04 -5.52 -5.59
CA ALA A 6 -5.87 -6.27 -6.06
C ALA A 6 -4.57 -5.67 -5.51
N PHE A 7 -4.40 -4.35 -5.56
CA PHE A 7 -3.28 -3.65 -4.95
C PHE A 7 -3.23 -3.87 -3.43
N LEU A 8 -4.35 -3.72 -2.72
CA LEU A 8 -4.40 -3.86 -1.26
C LEU A 8 -4.01 -5.27 -0.81
N ARG A 9 -4.44 -6.31 -1.54
CA ARG A 9 -4.01 -7.70 -1.29
C ARG A 9 -2.52 -7.86 -1.52
N ALA A 10 -2.02 -7.39 -2.67
CA ALA A 10 -0.60 -7.46 -2.98
C ALA A 10 0.26 -6.71 -1.96
N ALA A 11 -0.16 -5.53 -1.49
CA ALA A 11 0.55 -4.76 -0.49
C ALA A 11 0.65 -5.50 0.86
N LYS A 12 -0.46 -6.13 1.30
CA LYS A 12 -0.46 -6.98 2.51
C LYS A 12 0.47 -8.19 2.34
N ASP A 13 0.35 -8.90 1.22
CA ASP A 13 1.18 -10.08 0.92
C ASP A 13 2.67 -9.72 0.78
N TYR A 14 2.96 -8.50 0.32
CA TYR A 14 4.31 -7.95 0.23
C TYR A 14 4.89 -7.52 1.60
N GLY A 15 4.07 -7.48 2.66
CA GLY A 15 4.51 -7.21 4.03
C GLY A 15 4.23 -5.81 4.56
N VAL A 16 3.38 -5.02 3.89
CA VAL A 16 2.86 -3.76 4.45
C VAL A 16 1.98 -4.07 5.68
N PRO A 17 2.24 -3.44 6.85
CA PRO A 17 1.44 -3.64 8.06
C PRO A 17 -0.03 -3.30 7.82
N GLU A 18 -0.94 -4.12 8.35
CA GLU A 18 -2.38 -3.99 8.11
C GLU A 18 -2.94 -2.63 8.54
N GLU A 19 -2.39 -2.05 9.61
CA GLU A 19 -2.76 -0.73 10.12
C GLU A 19 -2.37 0.43 9.18
N GLU A 20 -1.38 0.22 8.31
CA GLU A 20 -0.93 1.21 7.33
C GLU A 20 -1.60 1.03 5.96
N VAL A 21 -2.40 -0.03 5.78
CA VAL A 21 -3.15 -0.30 4.54
C VAL A 21 -4.42 0.57 4.52
N PHE A 22 -4.73 1.18 3.37
CA PHE A 22 -5.96 1.97 3.19
C PHE A 22 -7.16 1.10 2.78
N GLN A 23 -8.37 1.65 2.85
CA GLN A 23 -9.60 1.00 2.40
C GLN A 23 -10.04 1.55 1.03
N THR A 24 -10.78 0.76 0.26
CA THR A 24 -11.24 1.16 -1.08
C THR A 24 -11.89 2.55 -1.17
N PRO A 25 -12.77 2.98 -0.24
CA PRO A 25 -13.35 4.33 -0.26
C PRO A 25 -12.33 5.46 -0.04
N ASP A 26 -11.24 5.20 0.68
CA ASP A 26 -10.21 6.19 0.97
C ASP A 26 -9.60 6.76 -0.31
N LEU A 27 -9.42 5.90 -1.32
CA LEU A 27 -8.95 6.26 -2.65
C LEU A 27 -10.09 6.51 -3.64
N PHE A 28 -11.05 5.57 -3.78
CA PHE A 28 -12.07 5.62 -4.83
C PHE A 28 -13.04 6.81 -4.68
N GLU A 29 -13.39 7.15 -3.44
CA GLU A 29 -14.27 8.27 -3.10
C GLU A 29 -13.48 9.45 -2.50
N ALA A 30 -12.15 9.36 -2.49
CA ALA A 30 -11.25 10.34 -1.87
C ALA A 30 -11.58 10.66 -0.39
N ARG A 31 -12.11 9.70 0.37
CA ARG A 31 -12.49 9.91 1.78
C ARG A 31 -11.30 10.15 2.70
N ASN A 32 -10.13 9.60 2.38
CA ASN A 32 -8.93 9.69 3.23
C ASN A 32 -7.64 9.48 2.41
N ILE A 33 -7.32 10.44 1.55
CA ILE A 33 -6.06 10.45 0.79
C ILE A 33 -4.81 10.35 1.67
N PRO A 34 -4.73 10.99 2.87
CA PRO A 34 -3.59 10.79 3.76
C PRO A 34 -3.28 9.32 4.09
N GLN A 35 -4.29 8.48 4.32
CA GLN A 35 -4.07 7.03 4.57
C GLN A 35 -3.49 6.32 3.34
N VAL A 36 -3.91 6.70 2.13
CA VAL A 36 -3.35 6.17 0.88
C VAL A 36 -1.85 6.50 0.80
N ILE A 37 -1.46 7.73 1.16
CA ILE A 37 -0.06 8.16 1.18
C ILE A 37 0.74 7.39 2.23
N ILE A 38 0.20 7.17 3.43
CA ILE A 38 0.84 6.37 4.48
C ILE A 38 1.12 4.95 3.98
N CYS A 39 0.16 4.32 3.31
CA CYS A 39 0.33 2.99 2.72
C CYS A 39 1.47 2.96 1.69
N LEU A 40 1.58 3.99 0.83
CA LEU A 40 2.66 4.07 -0.16
C LEU A 40 4.03 4.28 0.49
N TYR A 41 4.13 5.09 1.54
CA TYR A 41 5.36 5.24 2.31
C TYR A 41 5.72 3.95 3.08
N SER A 42 4.72 3.22 3.56
CA SER A 42 4.98 1.92 4.17
C SER A 42 5.53 0.93 3.15
N LEU A 43 4.86 0.83 1.99
CA LEU A 43 5.33 0.01 0.89
C LEU A 43 6.77 0.36 0.53
N SER A 44 7.12 1.63 0.36
CA SER A 44 8.49 2.01 0.02
C SER A 44 9.53 1.54 1.06
N ARG A 45 9.23 1.67 2.36
CA ARG A 45 10.10 1.18 3.45
C ARG A 45 10.24 -0.33 3.45
N ILE A 46 9.17 -1.07 3.17
CA ILE A 46 9.20 -2.53 3.06
C ILE A 46 10.03 -2.93 1.86
N THR A 47 9.82 -2.31 0.69
CA THR A 47 10.54 -2.60 -0.54
C THR A 47 12.07 -2.46 -0.39
N GLN A 48 12.57 -1.50 0.40
CA GLN A 48 14.01 -1.38 0.70
C GLN A 48 14.62 -2.59 1.42
N LYS A 49 13.80 -3.45 2.03
CA LYS A 49 14.25 -4.66 2.75
C LYS A 49 14.31 -5.90 1.86
N HIS A 50 13.78 -5.82 0.64
CA HIS A 50 13.74 -6.94 -0.31
C HIS A 50 15.07 -6.99 -1.08
N PRO A 51 15.90 -8.05 -0.93
CA PRO A 51 17.20 -8.14 -1.61
C PRO A 51 17.10 -8.24 -3.14
N GLU A 52 15.96 -8.73 -3.66
CA GLU A 52 15.64 -8.77 -5.09
C GLU A 52 15.33 -7.39 -5.67
N TYR A 53 15.02 -6.42 -4.81
CA TYR A 53 14.71 -5.08 -5.23
C TYR A 53 16.00 -4.28 -5.43
N THR A 54 16.31 -3.99 -6.70
CA THR A 54 17.57 -3.33 -7.08
C THR A 54 17.43 -1.82 -7.32
N GLY A 55 16.35 -1.16 -6.87
CA GLY A 55 16.30 0.31 -6.90
C GLY A 55 14.94 0.93 -6.61
N PRO A 56 14.95 1.99 -5.77
CA PRO A 56 15.36 3.34 -6.14
C PRO A 56 16.81 3.68 -5.79
#